data_AF-A0A509L1V3-F1
#
_entry.id   AF-A0A509L1V3-F1
#
_cell.length_a   1.000
_cell.length_b   1.000
_cell.length_c   1.000
_cell.angle_alpha   90.00
_cell.angle_beta   90.00
_cell.angle_gamma   90.00
#
_symmetry.space_group_name_H-M   'P 1'
#
loop_
_entity.id
_entity.type
_entity.pdbx_description
1 polymer ?
#
loop_
_entity_poly.entity_id
_entity_poly.type
_entity_poly.pdbx_seq_one_letter_code
_entity_poly.pdbx_strand_id
1 'polypeptide(L)'
;MKHKTHPKPELLAPAGNFEKLEIAIHFGADAVYLAGKDFSLRNFSGNFTMDEMQQAITFAHENKVKVYVACNTFPRNHEQEAIAEFLSSIGKINPDAIIISDPGILAMARERVPQTPIHLSTQANTTNYNAARFWESQGVKRVNVARELTLPEIETITERTSLEVEAFVHGAMCMAYSGRCLLSSFMALRDSNRGMCCHPCRFQYAVVEAKRPGQYYELSEDTSGTYIFNSRDLCMIEHIPEMIATGISSLKIEGRMKGINYLSSVVKIYREALDAYALDAEAYHVQPEWIVELAKVSHREYCTGFYLGDPEQVSSNIDGRISAGLLFLAKVLKANGNGQMVIDVRNQLRRNDKIEIISARGPVRTDNILKIVNDDNQEVDVVNPGSRAEITLGSDASPNDIIRKVPL
;
A
#
# COMPACT_ATOMS: atom_id res chain seq x y z
N MET A 1 9.86 -31.98 12.66
CA MET A 1 8.58 -31.26 12.80
C MET A 1 7.90 -31.32 11.44
N LYS A 2 6.63 -31.74 11.35
CA LYS A 2 5.92 -31.71 10.06
C LYS A 2 5.71 -30.23 9.72
N HIS A 3 6.29 -29.73 8.63
CA HIS A 3 6.00 -28.40 8.11
C HIS A 3 4.48 -28.33 7.87
N LYS A 4 3.76 -27.52 8.66
CA LYS A 4 2.38 -27.17 8.34
C LYS A 4 2.47 -26.41 7.01
N THR A 5 1.98 -26.99 5.92
CA THR A 5 1.87 -26.27 4.65
C THR A 5 0.73 -25.27 4.81
N HIS A 6 1.06 -24.01 5.09
CA HIS A 6 0.07 -22.95 5.18
C HIS A 6 -0.41 -22.56 3.77
N PRO A 7 -1.71 -22.29 3.59
CA PRO A 7 -2.21 -21.82 2.31
C PRO A 7 -1.56 -20.48 1.95
N LYS A 8 -1.37 -20.25 0.66
CA LYS A 8 -0.89 -18.98 0.11
C LYS A 8 -1.79 -17.82 0.60
N PRO A 9 -1.23 -16.79 1.26
CA PRO A 9 -2.01 -15.67 1.76
C PRO A 9 -2.53 -14.77 0.63
N GLU A 10 -3.61 -14.06 0.92
CA GLU A 10 -4.18 -13.03 0.05
C GLU A 10 -3.25 -11.82 -0.07
N LEU A 11 -2.91 -11.41 -1.28
CA LEU A 11 -2.19 -10.15 -1.52
C LEU A 11 -3.17 -8.97 -1.56
N LEU A 12 -3.20 -8.19 -0.47
CA LEU A 12 -4.07 -7.03 -0.32
C LEU A 12 -3.36 -5.73 -0.71
N ALA A 13 -3.78 -5.13 -1.81
CA ALA A 13 -3.20 -3.91 -2.37
C ALA A 13 -4.04 -2.64 -2.07
N PRO A 14 -3.40 -1.46 -1.94
CA PRO A 14 -4.11 -0.20 -1.77
C PRO A 14 -4.69 0.34 -3.08
N ALA A 15 -5.96 0.77 -3.07
CA ALA A 15 -6.59 1.50 -4.17
C ALA A 15 -6.98 2.91 -3.70
N GLY A 16 -6.20 3.92 -4.10
CA GLY A 16 -6.41 5.31 -3.71
C GLY A 16 -7.31 6.13 -4.64
N ASN A 17 -7.56 5.63 -5.86
CA ASN A 17 -8.46 6.15 -6.90
C ASN A 17 -8.64 5.04 -7.96
N PHE A 18 -9.46 5.29 -8.98
CA PHE A 18 -9.77 4.29 -10.01
C PHE A 18 -8.53 3.84 -10.81
N GLU A 19 -7.63 4.76 -11.15
CA GLU A 19 -6.39 4.39 -11.86
C GLU A 19 -5.51 3.43 -11.03
N LYS A 20 -5.39 3.67 -9.73
CA LYS A 20 -4.64 2.77 -8.83
C LYS A 20 -5.33 1.42 -8.66
N LEU A 21 -6.66 1.39 -8.67
CA LEU A 21 -7.43 0.14 -8.67
C LEU A 21 -7.10 -0.72 -9.90
N GLU A 22 -7.15 -0.13 -11.10
CA GLU A 22 -6.79 -0.82 -12.34
C GLU A 22 -5.38 -1.39 -12.29
N ILE A 23 -4.42 -0.60 -11.80
CA ILE A 23 -3.01 -1.02 -11.68
C ILE A 23 -2.86 -2.15 -10.65
N ALA A 24 -3.47 -2.04 -9.47
CA ALA A 24 -3.41 -3.09 -8.46
C ALA A 24 -3.94 -4.43 -9.00
N ILE A 25 -5.08 -4.41 -9.69
CA ILE A 25 -5.69 -5.60 -10.30
C ILE A 25 -4.80 -6.15 -11.41
N HIS A 26 -4.32 -5.29 -12.31
CA HIS A 26 -3.47 -5.69 -13.44
C HIS A 26 -2.19 -6.40 -12.99
N PHE A 27 -1.55 -5.91 -11.93
CA PHE A 27 -0.31 -6.50 -11.39
C PHE A 27 -0.54 -7.70 -10.44
N GLY A 28 -1.80 -8.10 -10.21
CA GLY A 28 -2.13 -9.37 -9.57
C GLY A 28 -2.52 -9.30 -8.09
N ALA A 29 -3.08 -8.18 -7.63
CA ALA A 29 -3.70 -8.14 -6.30
C ALA A 29 -4.87 -9.15 -6.22
N ASP A 30 -4.95 -9.91 -5.12
CA ASP A 30 -6.07 -10.81 -4.84
C ASP A 30 -7.26 -10.05 -4.22
N ALA A 31 -6.96 -8.96 -3.51
CA ALA A 31 -7.93 -8.03 -2.96
C ALA A 31 -7.39 -6.60 -2.98
N VAL A 32 -8.30 -5.63 -2.97
CA VAL A 32 -7.98 -4.20 -2.85
C VAL A 32 -8.73 -3.56 -1.71
N TYR A 33 -8.10 -2.58 -1.05
CA TYR A 33 -8.79 -1.73 -0.09
C TYR A 33 -8.87 -0.28 -0.56
N LEU A 34 -10.08 0.28 -0.52
CA LEU A 34 -10.40 1.64 -0.95
C LEU A 34 -11.26 2.36 0.11
N ALA A 35 -11.62 3.61 -0.15
CA ALA A 35 -12.49 4.36 0.74
C ALA A 35 -13.34 5.37 -0.02
N GLY A 36 -14.47 5.73 0.59
CA GLY A 36 -15.22 6.91 0.22
C GLY A 36 -14.45 8.21 0.48
N LYS A 37 -15.02 9.35 0.07
CA LYS A 37 -14.45 10.68 0.33
C LYS A 37 -14.34 11.00 1.83
N ASP A 38 -15.22 10.42 2.65
CA ASP A 38 -15.29 10.62 4.09
C ASP A 38 -14.98 9.33 4.88
N PHE A 39 -14.82 9.47 6.19
CA PHE A 39 -14.75 8.37 7.18
C PHE A 39 -13.58 7.37 7.00
N SER A 40 -12.49 7.76 6.33
CA SER A 40 -11.25 6.98 6.31
C SER A 40 -10.04 7.79 6.80
N LEU A 41 -9.00 7.11 7.30
CA LEU A 41 -7.80 7.78 7.82
C LEU A 41 -6.83 8.30 6.75
N ARG A 42 -7.22 8.26 5.48
CA ARG A 42 -6.43 8.77 4.34
C ARG A 42 -7.32 9.64 3.46
N ASN A 43 -7.87 10.71 4.04
CA ASN A 43 -8.79 11.61 3.33
C ASN A 43 -8.11 12.44 2.22
N PHE A 44 -6.78 12.46 2.14
CA PHE A 44 -6.04 13.14 1.06
C PHE A 44 -5.66 12.28 -0.15
N SER A 45 -6.04 10.99 -0.20
CA SER A 45 -6.01 10.29 -1.50
C SER A 45 -7.23 10.69 -2.34
N GLY A 46 -7.20 10.42 -3.64
CA GLY A 46 -8.30 10.79 -4.55
C GLY A 46 -9.67 10.32 -4.05
N ASN A 47 -9.71 9.11 -3.48
CA ASN A 47 -10.90 8.45 -2.96
C ASN A 47 -11.99 8.31 -4.01
N PHE A 48 -13.11 7.74 -3.60
CA PHE A 48 -14.20 7.39 -4.51
C PHE A 48 -15.50 8.04 -4.01
N THR A 49 -16.30 8.55 -4.93
CA THR A 49 -17.72 8.79 -4.71
C THR A 49 -18.46 7.45 -4.56
N MET A 50 -19.73 7.49 -4.15
CA MET A 50 -20.54 6.27 -4.03
C MET A 50 -20.69 5.55 -5.38
N ASP A 51 -20.91 6.30 -6.47
CA ASP A 51 -21.05 5.75 -7.81
C ASP A 51 -19.72 5.15 -8.30
N GLU A 52 -18.60 5.84 -8.09
CA GLU A 52 -17.27 5.31 -8.43
C GLU A 52 -16.92 4.08 -7.59
N MET A 53 -17.35 3.99 -6.32
CA MET A 53 -17.18 2.77 -5.52
C MET A 53 -17.99 1.61 -6.08
N GLN A 54 -19.24 1.84 -6.50
CA GLN A 54 -20.04 0.81 -7.14
C GLN A 54 -19.37 0.30 -8.42
N GLN A 55 -18.86 1.21 -9.26
CA GLN A 55 -18.11 0.87 -10.47
C GLN A 55 -16.81 0.10 -10.14
N ALA A 56 -16.09 0.54 -9.10
CA ALA A 56 -14.87 -0.12 -8.64
C ALA A 56 -15.12 -1.56 -8.18
N ILE A 57 -16.21 -1.79 -7.44
CA ILE A 57 -16.62 -3.13 -7.00
C ILE A 57 -16.94 -4.01 -8.21
N THR A 58 -17.77 -3.52 -9.14
CA THR A 58 -18.10 -4.27 -10.36
C THR A 58 -16.84 -4.63 -11.15
N PHE A 59 -15.96 -3.65 -11.41
CA PHE A 59 -14.72 -3.86 -12.14
C PHE A 59 -13.79 -4.87 -11.46
N ALA A 60 -13.66 -4.81 -10.13
CA ALA A 60 -12.85 -5.75 -9.38
C ALA A 60 -13.43 -7.17 -9.42
N HIS A 61 -14.75 -7.32 -9.25
CA HIS A 61 -15.42 -8.63 -9.30
C HIS A 61 -15.35 -9.28 -10.68
N GLU A 62 -15.46 -8.51 -11.77
CA GLU A 62 -15.23 -8.98 -13.14
C GLU A 62 -13.82 -9.56 -13.33
N ASN A 63 -12.84 -9.03 -12.59
CA ASN A 63 -11.46 -9.52 -12.55
C ASN A 63 -11.18 -10.51 -11.41
N LYS A 64 -12.21 -10.96 -10.68
CA LYS A 64 -12.12 -11.90 -9.55
C LYS A 64 -11.28 -11.37 -8.37
N VAL A 65 -11.28 -10.06 -8.17
CA VAL A 65 -10.59 -9.37 -7.07
C VAL A 65 -11.61 -8.87 -6.05
N LYS A 66 -11.35 -9.10 -4.76
CA LYS A 66 -12.22 -8.64 -3.66
C LYS A 66 -12.01 -7.16 -3.35
N VAL A 67 -13.04 -6.48 -2.85
CA VAL A 67 -12.99 -5.07 -2.47
C VAL A 67 -13.36 -4.87 -1.01
N TYR A 68 -12.46 -4.24 -0.26
CA TYR A 68 -12.67 -3.85 1.14
C TYR A 68 -12.81 -2.34 1.28
N VAL A 69 -13.91 -1.88 1.85
CA VAL A 69 -14.20 -0.45 2.03
C VAL A 69 -13.79 -0.01 3.42
N ALA A 70 -12.88 0.96 3.52
CA ALA A 70 -12.47 1.51 4.80
C ALA A 70 -13.47 2.54 5.34
N CYS A 71 -13.98 2.27 6.55
CA CYS A 71 -14.74 3.17 7.42
C CYS A 71 -14.06 3.17 8.80
N ASN A 72 -12.78 3.56 8.83
CA ASN A 72 -11.85 3.22 9.91
C ASN A 72 -11.43 4.42 10.77
N THR A 73 -12.21 5.49 10.77
CA THR A 73 -12.04 6.66 11.64
C THR A 73 -12.52 6.42 13.06
N PHE A 74 -12.12 7.31 13.99
CA PHE A 74 -12.71 7.41 15.34
C PHE A 74 -13.62 8.63 15.41
N PRO A 75 -14.95 8.44 15.24
CA PRO A 75 -15.86 9.55 15.00
C PRO A 75 -16.29 10.26 16.28
N ARG A 76 -16.72 11.53 16.14
CA ARG A 76 -17.32 12.33 17.21
C ARG A 76 -18.85 12.25 17.17
N ASN A 77 -19.51 12.74 18.23
CA ASN A 77 -20.97 12.68 18.36
C ASN A 77 -21.71 13.29 17.16
N HIS A 78 -21.22 14.39 16.61
CA HIS A 78 -21.86 15.07 15.47
C HIS A 78 -21.71 14.32 14.13
N GLU A 79 -20.87 13.28 14.07
CA GLU A 79 -20.62 12.49 12.84
C GLU A 79 -21.43 11.18 12.82
N GLN A 80 -22.10 10.81 13.91
CA GLN A 80 -22.73 9.49 14.05
C GLN A 80 -23.83 9.25 13.02
N GLU A 81 -24.71 10.23 12.79
CA GLU A 81 -25.79 10.13 11.81
C GLU A 81 -25.26 9.92 10.39
N ALA A 82 -24.27 10.73 9.99
CA ALA A 82 -23.66 10.65 8.68
C ALA A 82 -22.92 9.31 8.45
N ILE A 83 -22.28 8.74 9.48
CA ILE A 83 -21.66 7.41 9.40
C ILE A 83 -22.71 6.31 9.26
N ALA A 84 -23.81 6.44 10.01
CA ALA A 84 -24.94 5.52 9.90
C ALA A 84 -25.51 5.50 8.47
N GLU A 85 -25.70 6.67 7.86
CA GLU A 85 -26.14 6.80 6.46
C GLU A 85 -25.12 6.25 5.47
N PHE A 86 -23.83 6.53 5.71
CA PHE A 86 -22.74 6.00 4.89
C PHE A 86 -22.74 4.46 4.91
N LEU A 87 -22.77 3.84 6.10
CA LEU A 87 -22.85 2.38 6.25
C LEU A 87 -24.06 1.80 5.52
N SER A 88 -25.23 2.43 5.67
CA SER A 88 -26.47 2.00 4.99
C SER A 88 -26.35 2.06 3.47
N SER A 89 -25.58 3.03 2.96
CA SER A 89 -25.32 3.19 1.52
C SER A 89 -24.29 2.16 1.03
N ILE A 90 -23.24 1.91 1.80
CA ILE A 90 -22.25 0.86 1.52
C ILE A 90 -22.90 -0.53 1.45
N GLY A 91 -23.90 -0.81 2.30
CA GLY A 91 -24.65 -2.07 2.24
C GLY A 91 -25.36 -2.31 0.90
N LYS A 92 -25.70 -1.26 0.15
CA LYS A 92 -26.38 -1.39 -1.15
C LYS A 92 -25.44 -1.77 -2.27
N ILE A 93 -24.15 -1.44 -2.13
CA ILE A 93 -23.12 -1.71 -3.15
C ILE A 93 -22.36 -3.02 -2.91
N ASN A 94 -22.70 -3.74 -1.83
CA ASN A 94 -22.22 -5.09 -1.49
C ASN A 94 -20.70 -5.29 -1.61
N PRO A 95 -19.85 -4.55 -0.86
CA PRO A 95 -18.43 -4.85 -0.81
C PRO A 95 -18.16 -6.19 -0.11
N ASP A 96 -17.00 -6.79 -0.37
CA ASP A 96 -16.61 -8.07 0.24
C ASP A 96 -16.33 -7.95 1.75
N ALA A 97 -15.93 -6.76 2.20
CA ALA A 97 -15.83 -6.44 3.62
C ALA A 97 -15.79 -4.92 3.86
N ILE A 98 -16.05 -4.52 5.11
CA ILE A 98 -15.75 -3.18 5.60
C ILE A 98 -14.61 -3.21 6.62
N ILE A 99 -13.68 -2.26 6.53
CA ILE A 99 -12.56 -2.12 7.46
C ILE A 99 -12.91 -1.03 8.48
N ILE A 100 -12.99 -1.38 9.76
CA ILE A 100 -13.40 -0.44 10.82
C ILE A 100 -12.40 -0.43 11.98
N SER A 101 -12.45 0.60 12.83
CA SER A 101 -11.57 0.73 14.01
C SER A 101 -12.34 0.92 15.32
N ASP A 102 -13.49 1.59 15.25
CA ASP A 102 -14.23 2.05 16.41
C ASP A 102 -15.34 1.06 16.83
N PRO A 103 -15.51 0.75 18.14
CA PRO A 103 -16.57 -0.13 18.63
C PRO A 103 -17.99 0.36 18.32
N GLY A 104 -18.22 1.68 18.30
CA GLY A 104 -19.52 2.26 17.96
C GLY A 104 -19.84 2.06 16.47
N ILE A 105 -18.86 2.27 15.60
CA ILE A 105 -18.98 1.93 14.17
C ILE A 105 -19.24 0.42 14.00
N LEU A 106 -18.57 -0.45 14.77
CA LEU A 106 -18.80 -1.89 14.74
C LEU A 106 -20.26 -2.23 15.06
N ALA A 107 -20.80 -1.66 16.14
CA ALA A 107 -22.19 -1.88 16.53
C ALA A 107 -23.17 -1.40 15.44
N MET A 108 -22.97 -0.18 14.91
CA MET A 108 -23.79 0.37 13.83
C MET A 108 -23.71 -0.46 12.55
N ALA A 109 -22.52 -0.94 12.18
CA ALA A 109 -22.33 -1.75 10.99
C ALA A 109 -23.05 -3.09 11.09
N ARG A 110 -23.02 -3.74 12.25
CA ARG A 110 -23.76 -5.00 12.47
C ARG A 110 -25.27 -4.83 12.36
N GLU A 111 -25.80 -3.65 12.69
CA GLU A 111 -27.22 -3.34 12.53
C GLU A 111 -27.57 -3.02 11.08
N ARG A 112 -26.76 -2.18 10.42
CA ARG A 112 -27.10 -1.57 9.12
C ARG A 112 -26.61 -2.36 7.91
N VAL A 113 -25.53 -3.12 8.06
CA VAL A 113 -24.93 -3.96 7.01
C VAL A 113 -24.59 -5.36 7.54
N PRO A 114 -25.56 -6.09 8.13
CA PRO A 114 -25.32 -7.35 8.84
C PRO A 114 -24.71 -8.46 7.98
N GLN A 115 -24.89 -8.39 6.65
CA GLN A 115 -24.40 -9.39 5.70
C GLN A 115 -22.96 -9.13 5.26
N THR A 116 -22.42 -7.93 5.47
CA THR A 116 -21.07 -7.56 5.04
C THR A 116 -20.05 -7.94 6.12
N PRO A 117 -19.05 -8.77 5.80
CA PRO A 117 -17.97 -9.10 6.73
C PRO A 117 -17.26 -7.85 7.27
N ILE A 118 -16.89 -7.91 8.55
CA ILE A 118 -16.19 -6.81 9.23
C ILE A 118 -14.73 -7.22 9.44
N HIS A 119 -13.83 -6.41 8.90
CA HIS A 119 -12.40 -6.48 9.12
C HIS A 119 -11.98 -5.38 10.10
N LEU A 120 -11.13 -5.72 11.07
CA LEU A 120 -10.61 -4.76 12.04
C LEU A 120 -9.33 -4.12 11.52
N SER A 121 -9.31 -2.80 11.53
CA SER A 121 -8.18 -1.96 11.18
C SER A 121 -7.06 -2.04 12.22
N THR A 122 -5.81 -1.93 11.77
CA THR A 122 -4.61 -1.84 12.65
C THR A 122 -4.68 -0.73 13.70
N GLN A 123 -5.58 0.23 13.49
CA GLN A 123 -5.90 1.34 14.40
C GLN A 123 -6.57 0.93 15.71
N ALA A 124 -7.14 -0.28 15.76
CA ALA A 124 -7.67 -0.84 16.99
C ALA A 124 -6.56 -1.37 17.92
N ASN A 125 -5.30 -1.40 17.45
CA ASN A 125 -4.09 -1.76 18.19
C ASN A 125 -4.19 -3.15 18.84
N THR A 126 -4.61 -4.15 18.06
CA THR A 126 -4.68 -5.53 18.54
C THR A 126 -3.26 -6.12 18.65
N THR A 127 -2.75 -6.18 19.87
CA THR A 127 -1.38 -6.61 20.19
C THR A 127 -1.29 -7.99 20.86
N ASN A 128 -2.42 -8.63 21.17
CA ASN A 128 -2.41 -9.92 21.88
C ASN A 128 -3.66 -10.74 21.59
N TYR A 129 -3.57 -12.04 21.84
CA TYR A 129 -4.65 -12.98 21.54
C TYR A 129 -5.93 -12.72 22.35
N ASN A 130 -5.87 -12.15 23.56
CA ASN A 130 -7.08 -11.82 24.32
C ASN A 130 -7.86 -10.67 23.68
N ALA A 131 -7.16 -9.64 23.19
CA ALA A 131 -7.77 -8.57 22.42
C ALA A 131 -8.36 -9.11 21.10
N ALA A 132 -7.64 -10.01 20.40
CA ALA A 132 -8.15 -10.66 19.20
C ALA A 132 -9.44 -11.48 19.48
N ARG A 133 -9.46 -12.30 20.55
CA ARG A 133 -10.66 -13.05 20.97
C ARG A 133 -11.83 -12.15 21.36
N PHE A 134 -11.56 -10.99 21.96
CA PHE A 134 -12.61 -10.00 22.20
C PHE A 134 -13.25 -9.58 20.88
N TRP A 135 -12.46 -9.15 19.90
CA TRP A 135 -12.99 -8.74 18.59
C TRP A 135 -13.70 -9.86 17.83
N GLU A 136 -13.17 -11.08 17.92
CA GLU A 136 -13.81 -12.29 17.42
C GLU A 136 -15.21 -12.48 18.02
N SER A 137 -15.35 -12.35 19.35
CA SER A 137 -16.65 -12.45 20.03
C SER A 137 -17.64 -11.36 19.60
N GLN A 138 -17.13 -10.23 19.08
CA GLN A 138 -17.95 -9.15 18.55
C GLN A 138 -18.37 -9.38 17.09
N GLY A 139 -17.92 -10.46 16.44
CA GLY A 139 -18.29 -10.85 15.08
C GLY A 139 -17.31 -10.38 13.99
N VAL A 140 -16.15 -9.83 14.36
CA VAL A 140 -15.07 -9.53 13.42
C VAL A 140 -14.62 -10.83 12.73
N LYS A 141 -14.32 -10.76 11.43
CA LYS A 141 -13.86 -11.91 10.63
C LYS A 141 -12.35 -11.91 10.38
N ARG A 142 -11.76 -10.72 10.28
CA ARG A 142 -10.33 -10.53 10.06
C ARG A 142 -9.79 -9.45 10.95
N VAL A 143 -8.60 -9.63 11.51
CA VAL A 143 -7.89 -8.60 12.28
C VAL A 143 -6.59 -8.21 11.60
N ASN A 144 -6.45 -6.92 11.30
CA ASN A 144 -5.16 -6.35 10.98
C ASN A 144 -4.40 -6.09 12.28
N VAL A 145 -3.37 -6.90 12.55
CA VAL A 145 -2.62 -6.84 13.80
C VAL A 145 -1.74 -5.58 13.90
N ALA A 146 -1.34 -5.25 15.12
CA ALA A 146 -0.41 -4.16 15.37
C ALA A 146 0.96 -4.45 14.69
N ARG A 147 1.64 -3.40 14.22
CA ARG A 147 2.92 -3.51 13.50
C ARG A 147 4.12 -3.68 14.44
N GLU A 148 3.86 -3.55 15.73
CA GLU A 148 4.81 -3.65 16.83
C GLU A 148 5.02 -5.11 17.30
N LEU A 149 4.28 -6.07 16.72
CA LEU A 149 4.40 -7.49 17.06
C LEU A 149 5.54 -8.15 16.31
N THR A 150 6.20 -9.09 17.00
CA THR A 150 7.11 -10.07 16.40
C THR A 150 6.32 -11.19 15.69
N LEU A 151 6.96 -11.91 14.77
CA LEU A 151 6.34 -13.07 14.11
C LEU A 151 5.83 -14.14 15.11
N PRO A 152 6.56 -14.52 16.19
CA PRO A 152 6.06 -15.45 17.19
C PRO A 152 4.81 -14.95 17.96
N GLU A 153 4.72 -13.64 18.20
CA GLU A 153 3.52 -13.05 18.81
C GLU A 153 2.32 -13.12 17.87
N ILE A 154 2.53 -12.90 16.56
CA ILE A 154 1.50 -13.05 15.53
C ILE A 154 1.07 -14.52 15.43
N GLU A 155 2.00 -15.46 15.38
CA GLU A 155 1.73 -16.90 15.38
C GLU A 155 0.84 -17.28 16.57
N THR A 156 1.15 -16.78 17.77
CA THR A 156 0.32 -17.01 18.97
C THR A 156 -1.12 -16.51 18.82
N ILE A 157 -1.35 -15.40 18.10
CA ILE A 157 -2.70 -14.91 17.81
C ILE A 157 -3.43 -15.84 16.83
N THR A 158 -2.74 -16.29 15.77
CA THR A 158 -3.34 -17.21 14.78
C THR A 158 -3.71 -18.57 15.40
N GLU A 159 -2.90 -19.10 16.32
CA GLU A 159 -3.16 -20.40 16.94
C GLU A 159 -4.29 -20.35 17.98
N ARG A 160 -4.53 -19.18 18.57
CA ARG A 160 -5.48 -18.99 19.68
C ARG A 160 -6.82 -18.36 19.28
N THR A 161 -7.00 -18.05 18.00
CA THR A 161 -8.23 -17.47 17.45
C THR A 161 -8.60 -18.15 16.13
N SER A 162 -9.86 -18.04 15.73
CA SER A 162 -10.34 -18.43 14.40
C SER A 162 -10.42 -17.26 13.42
N LEU A 163 -9.93 -16.08 13.83
CA LEU A 163 -9.85 -14.90 12.98
C LEU A 163 -8.85 -15.09 11.86
N GLU A 164 -9.18 -14.58 10.67
CA GLU A 164 -8.16 -14.32 9.67
C GLU A 164 -7.21 -13.23 10.18
N VAL A 165 -5.91 -13.44 10.06
CA VAL A 165 -4.90 -12.45 10.46
C VAL A 165 -4.35 -11.74 9.23
N GLU A 166 -4.39 -10.42 9.26
CA GLU A 166 -3.83 -9.52 8.25
C GLU A 166 -2.62 -8.79 8.84
N ALA A 167 -1.50 -8.76 8.12
CA ALA A 167 -0.29 -8.07 8.54
C ALA A 167 0.25 -7.20 7.40
N PHE A 168 0.90 -6.09 7.74
CA PHE A 168 1.59 -5.29 6.72
C PHE A 168 2.85 -6.02 6.25
N VAL A 169 3.13 -5.95 4.96
CA VAL A 169 4.33 -6.59 4.37
C VAL A 169 5.29 -5.58 3.77
N HIS A 170 4.78 -4.41 3.37
CA HIS A 170 5.56 -3.37 2.72
C HIS A 170 5.03 -1.96 2.96
N GLY A 171 5.92 -0.98 2.97
CA GLY A 171 5.61 0.45 2.96
C GLY A 171 5.85 1.15 4.30
N ALA A 172 5.43 2.40 4.42
CA ALA A 172 5.88 3.28 5.51
C ALA A 172 5.48 2.75 6.90
N MET A 173 6.45 2.63 7.83
CA MET A 173 6.22 2.29 9.23
C MET A 173 5.85 3.52 10.06
N CYS A 174 4.97 3.36 11.05
CA CYS A 174 4.61 4.43 11.99
C CYS A 174 5.15 4.08 13.38
N MET A 175 5.92 4.98 14.01
CA MET A 175 6.54 4.76 15.32
C MET A 175 5.66 5.21 16.50
N ALA A 176 4.61 6.00 16.26
CA ALA A 176 3.66 6.40 17.30
C ALA A 176 2.62 5.29 17.46
N TYR A 177 2.69 4.57 18.59
CA TYR A 177 1.85 3.43 19.00
C TYR A 177 0.52 3.40 18.24
N SER A 178 0.52 2.61 17.16
CA SER A 178 -0.39 2.59 16.01
C SER A 178 -1.57 3.59 16.06
N GLY A 179 -1.46 4.70 15.35
CA GLY A 179 -2.63 5.49 14.91
C GLY A 179 -3.07 6.67 15.77
N ARG A 180 -2.74 6.73 17.06
CA ARG A 180 -3.13 7.86 17.94
C ARG A 180 -2.10 8.99 17.91
N CYS A 181 -1.80 9.50 16.72
CA CYS A 181 -0.78 10.53 16.52
C CYS A 181 -1.30 11.92 16.91
N LEU A 182 -1.06 12.36 18.15
CA LEU A 182 -1.47 13.70 18.61
C LEU A 182 -0.66 14.85 17.98
N LEU A 183 0.49 14.55 17.37
CA LEU A 183 1.36 15.56 16.78
C LEU A 183 0.64 16.42 15.74
N SER A 184 -0.22 15.83 14.90
CA SER A 184 -0.83 16.55 13.77
C SER A 184 -1.92 17.49 14.28
N SER A 185 -2.70 16.98 15.23
CA SER A 185 -3.78 17.72 15.88
C SER A 185 -3.22 18.90 16.67
N PHE A 186 -2.09 18.70 17.36
CA PHE A 186 -1.51 19.72 18.22
C PHE A 186 -0.67 20.76 17.46
N MET A 187 0.15 20.32 16.49
CA MET A 187 1.11 21.19 15.80
C MET A 187 0.50 21.94 14.61
N ALA A 188 -0.45 21.31 13.90
CA ALA A 188 -1.01 21.85 12.66
C ALA A 188 -2.52 22.04 12.70
N LEU A 189 -3.15 21.85 13.86
CA LEU A 189 -4.61 21.88 14.04
C LEU A 189 -5.36 20.95 13.08
N ARG A 190 -4.68 19.88 12.62
CA ARG A 190 -5.17 18.93 11.63
C ARG A 190 -5.26 17.55 12.26
N ASP A 191 -6.48 17.11 12.54
CA ASP A 191 -6.70 15.88 13.29
C ASP A 191 -6.29 14.62 12.52
N SER A 192 -5.20 13.99 12.94
CA SER A 192 -4.69 12.76 12.34
C SER A 192 -5.70 11.61 12.42
N ASN A 193 -6.55 11.59 13.45
CA ASN A 193 -7.55 10.55 13.68
C ASN A 193 -8.82 10.73 12.82
N ARG A 194 -8.89 11.84 12.06
CA ARG A 194 -9.95 12.12 11.06
C ARG A 194 -9.41 12.06 9.62
N GLY A 195 -8.27 11.40 9.42
CA GLY A 195 -7.63 11.31 8.10
C GLY A 195 -7.05 12.63 7.59
N MET A 196 -6.98 13.65 8.43
CA MET A 196 -6.42 14.97 8.09
C MET A 196 -4.93 15.10 8.43
N CYS A 197 -4.25 13.99 8.73
CA CYS A 197 -2.81 13.94 9.00
C CYS A 197 -2.02 14.77 7.97
N CYS A 198 -1.29 15.79 8.45
CA CYS A 198 -0.38 16.58 7.63
C CYS A 198 1.04 15.99 7.59
N HIS A 199 1.21 14.80 8.16
CA HIS A 199 2.51 14.18 8.39
C HIS A 199 3.45 15.07 9.23
N PRO A 200 3.03 15.54 10.42
CA PRO A 200 3.87 16.36 11.30
C PRO A 200 5.13 15.64 11.76
N CYS A 201 5.16 14.30 11.73
CA CYS A 201 6.37 13.50 11.89
C CYS A 201 7.42 13.73 10.78
N ARG A 202 7.14 14.66 9.86
CA ARG A 202 7.99 15.17 8.79
C ARG A 202 8.20 16.70 8.91
N PHE A 203 8.04 17.35 10.07
CA PHE A 203 8.19 18.82 10.26
C PHE A 203 9.42 19.19 11.07
N GLN A 204 10.04 20.37 10.86
CA GLN A 204 11.23 20.83 11.61
C GLN A 204 11.01 20.94 13.11
N TYR A 205 11.81 20.21 13.89
CA TYR A 205 11.89 20.32 15.34
C TYR A 205 13.37 20.31 15.79
N ALA A 206 13.67 20.44 17.08
CA ALA A 206 14.95 20.00 17.66
C ALA A 206 14.63 19.32 19.01
N VAL A 207 15.16 18.12 19.27
CA VAL A 207 14.89 17.37 20.51
C VAL A 207 16.16 17.38 21.35
N VAL A 208 16.04 17.92 22.56
CA VAL A 208 17.10 17.94 23.56
C VAL A 208 16.60 17.14 24.76
N GLU A 209 17.37 16.15 25.20
CA GLU A 209 17.06 15.44 26.44
C GLU A 209 17.47 16.31 27.64
N ALA A 210 16.58 16.46 28.61
CA ALA A 210 16.72 17.45 29.68
C ALA A 210 17.97 17.26 30.55
N LYS A 211 18.47 16.03 30.71
CA LYS A 211 19.69 15.71 31.47
C LYS A 211 20.96 15.70 30.63
N ARG A 212 20.84 15.89 29.31
CA ARG A 212 21.96 16.01 28.37
C ARG A 212 21.86 17.33 27.61
N PRO A 213 21.90 18.48 28.33
CA PRO A 213 21.86 19.78 27.71
C PRO A 213 23.05 19.95 26.74
N GLY A 214 22.77 20.42 25.53
CA GLY A 214 23.76 20.54 24.46
C GLY A 214 23.93 19.28 23.60
N GLN A 215 23.31 18.15 23.98
CA GLN A 215 23.18 17.00 23.09
C GLN A 215 21.84 17.07 22.35
N TYR A 216 21.93 17.52 21.11
CA TYR A 216 20.80 17.58 20.20
C TYR A 216 20.60 16.19 19.58
N TYR A 217 19.44 15.59 19.79
CA TYR A 217 19.00 14.48 18.97
C TYR A 217 18.60 15.07 17.64
N GLU A 218 19.19 14.53 16.58
CA GLU A 218 19.09 15.14 15.28
C GLU A 218 17.64 15.18 14.82
N LEU A 219 17.36 16.33 14.24
CA LEU A 219 16.14 16.68 13.57
C LEU A 219 16.54 17.36 12.29
N SER A 220 16.93 16.51 11.35
CA SER A 220 17.31 16.91 10.02
C SER A 220 16.06 17.18 9.20
N GLU A 221 15.99 18.27 8.46
CA GLU A 221 14.94 18.54 7.46
C GLU A 221 15.58 18.66 6.10
N ASP A 222 14.88 18.12 5.12
CA ASP A 222 15.07 18.50 3.74
C ASP A 222 13.70 18.86 3.13
N THR A 223 13.61 19.11 1.83
CA THR A 223 12.35 19.40 1.13
C THR A 223 11.24 18.34 1.33
N SER A 224 11.59 17.17 1.85
CA SER A 224 10.73 16.01 2.16
C SER A 224 10.28 15.96 3.63
N GLY A 225 10.76 16.91 4.44
CA GLY A 225 10.39 17.11 5.83
C GLY A 225 11.48 16.76 6.83
N THR A 226 11.15 16.85 8.10
CA THR A 226 12.10 16.67 9.21
C THR A 226 11.86 15.44 10.03
N TYR A 227 12.95 14.84 10.44
CA TYR A 227 12.97 13.51 11.01
C TYR A 227 13.22 13.58 12.53
N ILE A 228 12.21 13.29 13.36
CA ILE A 228 12.41 12.76 14.73
C ILE A 228 12.07 11.29 14.70
N PHE A 229 12.92 10.45 15.29
CA PHE A 229 12.65 9.01 15.42
C PHE A 229 12.35 8.35 14.07
N ASN A 230 13.23 8.63 13.11
CA ASN A 230 13.05 8.39 11.68
C ASN A 230 12.58 6.97 11.35
N SER A 231 11.36 6.83 10.79
CA SER A 231 10.80 5.53 10.43
C SER A 231 11.36 5.04 9.09
N ARG A 232 11.94 3.83 9.08
CA ARG A 232 12.28 3.04 7.89
C ARG A 232 11.00 2.56 7.18
N ASP A 233 11.11 2.19 5.90
CA ASP A 233 9.99 1.54 5.20
C ASP A 233 10.04 0.03 5.49
N LEU A 234 8.90 -0.58 5.82
CA LEU A 234 8.83 -2.03 6.00
C LEU A 234 9.08 -2.71 4.64
N CYS A 235 9.88 -3.77 4.63
CA CYS A 235 9.98 -4.68 3.50
C CYS A 235 10.26 -6.09 4.00
N MET A 236 9.31 -7.00 3.77
CA MET A 236 9.43 -8.40 4.17
C MET A 236 9.58 -9.34 2.98
N ILE A 237 10.03 -8.84 1.82
CA ILE A 237 10.21 -9.64 0.61
C ILE A 237 11.18 -10.81 0.84
N GLU A 238 12.18 -10.62 1.69
CA GLU A 238 13.17 -11.64 2.04
C GLU A 238 12.65 -12.67 3.04
N HIS A 239 11.47 -12.43 3.63
CA HIS A 239 10.94 -13.18 4.77
C HIS A 239 9.52 -13.73 4.53
N ILE A 240 9.18 -13.94 3.25
CA ILE A 240 7.86 -14.47 2.85
C ILE A 240 7.57 -15.83 3.50
N PRO A 241 8.48 -16.82 3.50
CA PRO A 241 8.26 -18.11 4.15
C PRO A 241 7.96 -17.96 5.65
N GLU A 242 8.71 -17.11 6.36
CA GLU A 242 8.55 -16.87 7.79
C GLU A 242 7.20 -16.23 8.09
N MET A 243 6.78 -15.25 7.29
CA MET A 243 5.45 -14.65 7.44
C MET A 243 4.33 -15.67 7.20
N ILE A 244 4.43 -16.50 6.15
CA ILE A 244 3.42 -17.51 5.83
C ILE A 244 3.34 -18.58 6.93
N ALA A 245 4.49 -18.98 7.49
CA ALA A 245 4.56 -19.96 8.57
C ALA A 245 3.83 -19.52 9.84
N THR A 246 3.70 -18.21 10.09
CA THR A 246 2.92 -17.71 11.24
C THR A 246 1.41 -17.89 11.09
N GLY A 247 0.89 -18.30 9.92
CA GLY A 247 -0.54 -18.42 9.68
C GLY A 247 -1.25 -17.12 9.25
N ILE A 248 -0.50 -16.08 8.89
CA ILE A 248 -1.06 -14.85 8.30
C ILE A 248 -1.87 -15.22 7.05
N SER A 249 -3.11 -14.76 6.99
CA SER A 249 -4.05 -15.03 5.91
C SER A 249 -4.03 -13.95 4.82
N SER A 250 -3.59 -12.73 5.15
CA SER A 250 -3.50 -11.62 4.20
C SER A 250 -2.26 -10.76 4.43
N LEU A 251 -1.48 -10.57 3.36
CA LEU A 251 -0.32 -9.68 3.32
C LEU A 251 -0.74 -8.34 2.72
N LYS A 252 -0.68 -7.29 3.52
CA LYS A 252 -1.16 -5.96 3.16
C LYS A 252 -0.02 -5.03 2.76
N ILE A 253 -0.13 -4.44 1.58
CA ILE A 253 0.77 -3.38 1.13
C ILE A 253 0.25 -2.03 1.62
N GLU A 254 1.11 -1.25 2.27
CA GLU A 254 0.86 0.18 2.53
C GLU A 254 1.22 0.99 1.28
N GLY A 255 0.34 1.94 0.91
CA GLY A 255 0.64 2.85 -0.20
C GLY A 255 -0.55 3.56 -0.84
N ARG A 256 -1.71 3.73 -0.17
CA ARG A 256 -2.89 4.42 -0.78
C ARG A 256 -2.56 5.82 -1.33
N MET A 257 -1.58 6.50 -0.72
CA MET A 257 -1.09 7.80 -1.16
C MET A 257 0.07 7.75 -2.16
N LYS A 258 0.71 6.60 -2.35
CA LYS A 258 1.81 6.42 -3.33
C LYS A 258 1.26 6.39 -4.77
N GLY A 259 2.12 6.69 -5.74
CA GLY A 259 1.78 6.69 -7.17
C GLY A 259 1.71 5.28 -7.78
N ILE A 260 1.22 5.19 -9.01
CA ILE A 260 1.08 3.90 -9.73
C ILE A 260 2.42 3.22 -10.05
N ASN A 261 3.51 3.98 -10.17
CA ASN A 261 4.86 3.43 -10.32
C ASN A 261 5.31 2.60 -9.09
N TYR A 262 5.04 3.12 -7.89
CA TYR A 262 5.27 2.37 -6.66
C TYR A 262 4.36 1.15 -6.59
N LEU A 263 3.07 1.34 -6.85
CA LEU A 263 2.07 0.29 -6.73
C LEU A 263 2.34 -0.89 -7.66
N SER A 264 2.64 -0.62 -8.93
CA SER A 264 2.99 -1.64 -9.93
C SER A 264 4.19 -2.49 -9.51
N SER A 265 5.31 -1.85 -9.16
CA SER A 265 6.53 -2.55 -8.77
C SER A 265 6.31 -3.39 -7.51
N VAL A 266 5.69 -2.82 -6.48
CA VAL A 266 5.47 -3.54 -5.20
C VAL A 266 4.49 -4.70 -5.38
N VAL A 267 3.33 -4.49 -5.99
CA VAL A 267 2.33 -5.56 -6.19
C VAL A 267 2.90 -6.69 -7.05
N LYS A 268 3.61 -6.35 -8.15
CA LYS A 268 4.27 -7.32 -9.02
C LYS A 268 5.21 -8.23 -8.24
N ILE A 269 6.13 -7.62 -7.48
CA ILE A 269 7.18 -8.37 -6.78
C ILE A 269 6.58 -9.28 -5.70
N TYR A 270 5.61 -8.80 -4.92
CA TYR A 270 4.94 -9.66 -3.94
C TYR A 270 4.06 -10.74 -4.60
N ARG A 271 3.43 -10.46 -5.74
CA ARG A 271 2.69 -11.46 -6.53
C ARG A 271 3.61 -12.58 -7.00
N GLU A 272 4.74 -12.23 -7.60
CA GLU A 272 5.77 -13.18 -8.07
C GLU A 272 6.34 -14.01 -6.93
N ALA A 273 6.70 -13.37 -5.81
CA ALA A 273 7.20 -14.07 -4.62
C ALA A 273 6.19 -15.08 -4.06
N LEU A 274 4.93 -14.68 -3.94
CA LEU A 274 3.86 -15.55 -3.45
C LEU A 274 3.50 -16.66 -4.45
N ASP A 275 3.63 -16.42 -5.75
CA ASP A 275 3.42 -17.45 -6.77
C ASP A 275 4.57 -18.46 -6.78
N ALA A 276 5.82 -18.00 -6.66
CA ALA A 276 6.99 -18.86 -6.55
C ALA A 276 6.92 -19.74 -5.30
N TYR A 277 6.54 -19.17 -4.15
CA TYR A 277 6.35 -19.92 -2.91
C TYR A 277 5.23 -20.96 -3.03
N ALA A 278 4.11 -20.60 -3.66
CA ALA A 278 2.98 -21.51 -3.84
C ALA A 278 3.27 -22.64 -4.84
N LEU A 279 4.18 -22.41 -5.79
CA LEU A 279 4.61 -23.42 -6.76
C LEU A 279 5.50 -24.49 -6.09
N ASP A 280 6.49 -24.05 -5.32
CA ASP A 280 7.39 -24.94 -4.56
C ASP A 280 7.95 -24.22 -3.33
N ALA A 281 7.37 -24.49 -2.16
CA ALA A 281 7.77 -23.87 -0.90
C ALA A 281 9.16 -24.33 -0.42
N GLU A 282 9.60 -25.54 -0.78
CA GLU A 282 10.89 -26.09 -0.36
C GLU A 282 12.03 -25.58 -1.24
N ALA A 283 11.77 -25.35 -2.53
CA ALA A 283 12.73 -24.74 -3.46
C ALA A 283 12.67 -23.20 -3.48
N TYR A 284 11.75 -22.60 -2.72
CA TYR A 284 11.58 -21.15 -2.69
C TYR A 284 12.87 -20.46 -2.24
N HIS A 285 13.28 -19.48 -3.03
CA HIS A 285 14.32 -18.54 -2.66
C HIS A 285 13.97 -17.16 -3.21
N VAL A 286 14.40 -16.15 -2.49
CA VAL A 286 14.23 -14.75 -2.87
C VAL A 286 15.08 -14.49 -4.09
N GLN A 287 14.47 -13.94 -5.15
CA GLN A 287 15.20 -13.59 -6.35
C GLN A 287 15.89 -12.23 -6.17
N PRO A 288 17.21 -12.09 -6.45
CA PRO A 288 17.92 -10.82 -6.32
C PRO A 288 17.27 -9.66 -7.09
N GLU A 289 16.67 -9.95 -8.26
CA GLU A 289 15.95 -8.96 -9.06
C GLU A 289 14.75 -8.36 -8.33
N TRP A 290 14.12 -9.07 -7.39
CA TRP A 290 13.01 -8.54 -6.60
C TRP A 290 13.46 -7.43 -5.67
N ILE A 291 14.60 -7.63 -5.00
CA ILE A 291 15.21 -6.64 -4.10
C ILE A 291 15.64 -5.41 -4.91
N VAL A 292 16.30 -5.64 -6.05
CA VAL A 292 16.73 -4.57 -6.97
C VAL A 292 15.53 -3.77 -7.48
N GLU A 293 14.43 -4.44 -7.83
CA GLU A 293 13.24 -3.80 -8.36
C GLU A 293 12.51 -2.96 -7.29
N LEU A 294 12.40 -3.45 -6.06
CA LEU A 294 11.84 -2.67 -4.94
C LEU A 294 12.72 -1.45 -4.62
N ALA A 295 14.04 -1.53 -4.80
CA ALA A 295 14.93 -0.39 -4.62
C ALA A 295 14.77 0.71 -5.69
N LYS A 296 14.07 0.43 -6.80
CA LYS A 296 13.82 1.39 -7.90
C LYS A 296 12.58 2.25 -7.71
N VAL A 297 11.82 2.09 -6.62
CA VAL A 297 10.71 2.99 -6.29
C VAL A 297 11.12 3.99 -5.22
N SER A 298 10.32 5.03 -4.99
CA SER A 298 10.64 5.97 -3.90
C SER A 298 10.34 5.35 -2.54
N HIS A 299 11.40 5.15 -1.76
CA HIS A 299 11.36 4.51 -0.44
C HIS A 299 12.40 5.13 0.52
N ARG A 300 12.17 4.99 1.82
CA ARG A 300 13.22 5.13 2.84
C ARG A 300 13.98 3.83 2.97
N GLU A 301 15.11 3.82 3.66
CA GLU A 301 15.82 2.57 3.98
C GLU A 301 14.84 1.49 4.46
N TYR A 302 14.93 0.30 3.87
CA TYR A 302 14.04 -0.80 4.19
C TYR A 302 14.42 -1.46 5.50
N CYS A 303 13.45 -1.91 6.29
CA CYS A 303 13.65 -2.73 7.49
C CYS A 303 12.60 -3.83 7.62
N THR A 304 12.83 -4.75 8.55
CA THR A 304 11.85 -5.77 8.92
C THR A 304 10.91 -5.34 10.05
N GLY A 305 11.04 -4.10 10.53
CA GLY A 305 10.30 -3.59 11.68
C GLY A 305 10.48 -4.48 12.92
N PHE A 306 9.40 -4.68 13.67
CA PHE A 306 9.41 -5.50 14.89
C PHE A 306 9.38 -7.01 14.60
N TYR A 307 9.13 -7.43 13.36
CA TYR A 307 8.81 -8.83 13.03
C TYR A 307 9.88 -9.83 13.46
N LEU A 308 11.17 -9.46 13.36
CA LEU A 308 12.28 -10.33 13.72
C LEU A 308 12.82 -10.11 15.14
N GLY A 309 12.21 -9.20 15.92
CA GLY A 309 12.66 -8.89 17.29
C GLY A 309 14.03 -8.22 17.38
N ASP A 310 14.58 -7.74 16.26
CA ASP A 310 15.86 -7.04 16.20
C ASP A 310 15.67 -5.54 16.49
N PRO A 311 16.22 -5.02 17.61
CA PRO A 311 16.15 -3.60 17.95
C PRO A 311 16.76 -2.68 16.88
N GLU A 312 17.71 -3.16 16.07
CA GLU A 312 18.33 -2.36 14.99
C GLU A 312 17.37 -2.13 13.82
N GLN A 313 16.40 -3.02 13.61
CA GLN A 313 15.39 -2.91 12.53
C GLN A 313 14.27 -1.92 12.86
N VAL A 314 14.15 -1.53 14.13
CA VAL A 314 13.21 -0.49 14.62
C VAL A 314 13.93 0.77 15.04
N SER A 315 15.27 0.77 14.93
CA SER A 315 16.08 1.96 15.12
C SER A 315 15.74 3.01 14.08
N SER A 316 15.94 4.26 14.45
CA SER A 316 15.65 5.38 13.57
C SER A 316 16.63 5.38 12.40
N ASN A 317 16.17 5.59 11.17
CA ASN A 317 17.05 5.91 10.05
C ASN A 317 17.85 7.19 10.37
N ILE A 318 19.11 7.05 10.78
CA ILE A 318 19.91 8.17 11.30
C ILE A 318 20.19 9.20 10.20
N ASP A 319 20.21 8.77 8.93
CA ASP A 319 20.62 9.62 7.80
C ASP A 319 19.44 10.26 7.03
N GLY A 320 18.19 9.83 7.27
CA GLY A 320 16.99 10.37 6.61
C GLY A 320 16.90 10.25 5.10
N ARG A 321 17.80 9.47 4.48
CA ARG A 321 17.86 9.33 3.02
C ARG A 321 16.58 8.69 2.46
N ILE A 322 15.97 9.39 1.51
CA ILE A 322 14.92 8.87 0.66
C ILE A 322 15.54 8.53 -0.70
N SER A 323 15.42 7.27 -1.11
CA SER A 323 15.68 6.89 -2.49
C SER A 323 14.57 7.48 -3.37
N ALA A 324 14.93 8.22 -4.42
CA ALA A 324 13.96 8.77 -5.36
C ALA A 324 13.39 7.68 -6.29
N GLY A 325 14.11 6.56 -6.45
CA GLY A 325 13.80 5.54 -7.44
C GLY A 325 14.03 6.00 -8.89
N LEU A 326 13.55 5.20 -9.84
CA LEU A 326 13.58 5.54 -11.26
C LEU A 326 12.44 6.49 -11.64
N LEU A 327 12.74 7.39 -12.59
CA LEU A 327 11.78 8.37 -13.09
C LEU A 327 10.66 7.66 -13.88
N PHE A 328 9.43 7.77 -13.41
CA PHE A 328 8.24 7.25 -14.08
C PHE A 328 7.87 8.12 -15.29
N LEU A 329 7.99 7.57 -16.50
CA LEU A 329 7.77 8.32 -17.73
C LEU A 329 6.33 8.27 -18.20
N ALA A 330 5.72 7.09 -18.27
CA ALA A 330 4.39 6.93 -18.85
C ALA A 330 3.70 5.62 -18.47
N LYS A 331 2.36 5.61 -18.53
CA LYS A 331 1.52 4.41 -18.47
C LYS A 331 1.07 4.05 -19.89
N VAL A 332 1.13 2.78 -20.27
CA VAL A 332 0.59 2.31 -21.56
C VAL A 332 -0.94 2.27 -21.49
N LEU A 333 -1.61 2.97 -22.40
CA LEU A 333 -3.07 2.98 -22.54
C LEU A 333 -3.56 1.90 -23.50
N LYS A 334 -2.86 1.73 -24.63
CA LYS A 334 -3.24 0.79 -25.69
C LYS A 334 -2.02 0.28 -26.43
N ALA A 335 -1.98 -1.01 -26.73
CA ALA A 335 -1.02 -1.61 -27.64
C ALA A 335 -1.64 -1.80 -29.04
N ASN A 336 -0.98 -1.29 -30.08
CA ASN A 336 -1.40 -1.43 -31.48
C ASN A 336 -0.61 -2.55 -32.21
N GLY A 337 0.39 -3.15 -31.55
CA GLY A 337 1.26 -4.19 -32.10
C GLY A 337 2.47 -3.64 -32.85
N ASN A 338 3.42 -4.51 -33.18
CA ASN A 338 4.69 -4.15 -33.84
C ASN A 338 5.45 -3.03 -33.12
N GLY A 339 5.42 -3.02 -31.79
CA GLY A 339 6.06 -2.02 -30.93
C GLY A 339 5.33 -0.68 -30.86
N GLN A 340 4.20 -0.50 -31.54
CA GLN A 340 3.41 0.74 -31.50
C GLN A 340 2.40 0.73 -30.35
N MET A 341 2.35 1.81 -29.59
CA MET A 341 1.46 1.93 -28.43
C MET A 341 1.10 3.37 -28.12
N VAL A 342 -0.11 3.58 -27.58
CA VAL A 342 -0.56 4.86 -27.04
C VAL A 342 -0.25 4.89 -25.55
N ILE A 343 0.37 5.98 -25.11
CA ILE A 343 0.80 6.18 -23.73
C ILE A 343 0.18 7.45 -23.12
N ASP A 344 0.04 7.44 -21.81
CA ASP A 344 -0.27 8.60 -20.99
C ASP A 344 1.01 9.14 -20.36
N VAL A 345 1.42 10.34 -20.77
CA VAL A 345 2.74 10.90 -20.49
C VAL A 345 2.76 11.58 -19.12
N ARG A 346 3.61 11.08 -18.23
CA ARG A 346 3.73 11.53 -16.82
C ARG A 346 4.99 12.33 -16.54
N ASN A 347 6.04 12.12 -17.31
CA ASN A 347 7.24 12.95 -17.36
C ASN A 347 7.73 13.08 -18.80
N GLN A 348 8.59 14.06 -19.07
CA GLN A 348 9.10 14.31 -20.42
C GLN A 348 9.81 13.06 -20.96
N LEU A 349 9.41 12.60 -22.15
CA LEU A 349 10.10 11.55 -22.91
C LEU A 349 10.82 12.15 -24.11
N ARG A 350 11.95 11.54 -24.48
CA ARG A 350 12.70 11.91 -25.67
C ARG A 350 12.93 10.69 -26.57
N ARG A 351 12.99 10.92 -27.87
CA ARG A 351 13.45 9.92 -28.82
C ARG A 351 14.85 9.43 -28.41
N ASN A 352 15.08 8.14 -28.53
CA ASN A 352 16.26 7.40 -28.09
C ASN A 352 16.48 7.35 -26.57
N ASP A 353 15.53 7.79 -25.74
CA ASP A 353 15.60 7.49 -24.31
C ASP A 353 15.62 5.97 -24.10
N LYS A 354 16.58 5.50 -23.30
CA LYS A 354 16.62 4.13 -22.80
C LYS A 354 15.60 4.00 -21.67
N ILE A 355 14.75 3.00 -21.77
CA ILE A 355 13.61 2.80 -20.87
C ILE A 355 13.56 1.39 -20.31
N GLU A 356 12.89 1.26 -19.16
CA GLU A 356 12.40 0.00 -18.62
C GLU A 356 10.89 -0.08 -18.79
N ILE A 357 10.41 -1.28 -19.13
CA ILE A 357 8.99 -1.62 -19.22
C ILE A 357 8.69 -2.65 -18.13
N ILE A 358 7.83 -2.27 -17.19
CA ILE A 358 7.27 -3.19 -16.19
C ILE A 358 5.94 -3.71 -16.71
N SER A 359 5.86 -5.02 -16.93
CA SER A 359 4.61 -5.71 -17.26
C SER A 359 4.10 -6.52 -16.06
N ALA A 360 2.81 -6.86 -16.04
CA ALA A 360 2.20 -7.67 -14.99
C ALA A 360 2.93 -8.98 -14.71
N ARG A 361 3.52 -9.61 -15.73
CA ARG A 361 4.26 -10.88 -15.64
C ARG A 361 5.58 -10.81 -16.38
N GLY A 362 6.50 -11.70 -16.00
CA GLY A 362 7.82 -11.81 -16.60
C GLY A 362 8.78 -10.71 -16.14
N PRO A 363 10.05 -10.78 -16.55
CA PRO A 363 11.07 -9.84 -16.10
C PRO A 363 10.82 -8.43 -16.64
N VAL A 364 11.36 -7.44 -15.94
CA VAL A 364 11.43 -6.06 -16.44
C VAL A 364 12.28 -6.04 -17.71
N ARG A 365 11.75 -5.44 -18.78
CA ARG A 365 12.42 -5.38 -20.09
C ARG A 365 13.06 -4.01 -20.30
N THR A 366 14.19 -3.96 -20.99
CA THR A 366 14.81 -2.70 -21.41
C THR A 366 14.59 -2.48 -22.91
N ASP A 367 14.32 -1.24 -23.30
CA ASP A 367 14.12 -0.85 -24.70
C ASP A 367 14.58 0.59 -24.95
N ASN A 368 14.47 1.06 -26.19
CA ASN A 368 14.68 2.46 -26.57
C ASN A 368 13.45 3.01 -27.28
N ILE A 369 13.14 4.28 -27.04
CA ILE A 369 12.06 4.97 -27.75
C ILE A 369 12.52 5.29 -29.17
N LEU A 370 12.03 4.55 -30.16
CA LEU A 370 12.46 4.69 -31.55
C LEU A 370 11.81 5.89 -32.26
N LYS A 371 10.53 6.13 -31.92
CA LYS A 371 9.69 7.17 -32.52
C LYS A 371 8.64 7.65 -31.52
N ILE A 372 8.27 8.93 -31.60
CA ILE A 372 7.20 9.56 -30.84
C ILE A 372 6.31 10.36 -31.81
N VAL A 373 5.00 10.20 -31.69
CA VAL A 373 3.97 10.98 -32.40
C VAL A 373 3.09 11.63 -31.35
N ASN A 374 2.96 12.96 -31.41
CA ASN A 374 2.14 13.73 -30.46
C ASN A 374 0.64 13.65 -30.79
N ASP A 375 -0.19 14.28 -29.95
CA ASP A 375 -1.65 14.35 -30.13
C ASP A 375 -2.10 15.02 -31.44
N ASP A 376 -1.24 15.83 -32.08
CA ASP A 376 -1.49 16.46 -33.38
C ASP A 376 -1.08 15.57 -34.58
N ASN A 377 -0.76 14.29 -34.33
CA ASN A 377 -0.25 13.33 -35.32
C ASN A 377 1.07 13.76 -35.99
N GLN A 378 1.91 14.53 -35.28
CA GLN A 378 3.23 14.95 -35.77
C GLN A 378 4.34 14.12 -35.10
N GLU A 379 5.31 13.65 -35.90
CA GLU A 379 6.52 13.04 -35.35
C GLU A 379 7.37 14.11 -34.67
N VAL A 380 7.69 13.88 -33.40
CA VAL A 380 8.44 14.81 -32.55
C VAL A 380 9.58 14.09 -31.85
N ASP A 381 10.63 14.83 -31.48
CA ASP A 381 11.72 14.27 -30.68
C ASP A 381 11.45 14.28 -29.18
N VAL A 382 10.49 15.09 -28.71
CA VAL A 382 10.19 15.29 -27.29
C VAL A 382 8.69 15.47 -27.08
N VAL A 383 8.15 14.84 -26.02
CA VAL A 383 6.79 15.06 -25.54
C VAL A 383 6.77 15.38 -24.04
N ASN A 384 5.89 16.27 -23.61
CA ASN A 384 5.83 16.81 -22.26
C ASN A 384 4.71 16.15 -21.41
N PRO A 385 4.84 16.15 -20.07
CA PRO A 385 3.83 15.59 -19.15
C PRO A 385 2.43 16.19 -19.34
N GLY A 386 1.40 15.37 -19.10
CA GLY A 386 -0.01 15.76 -19.20
C GLY A 386 -0.61 15.64 -20.60
N SER A 387 0.10 15.02 -21.54
CA SER A 387 -0.36 14.75 -22.92
C SER A 387 -0.48 13.25 -23.17
N ARG A 388 -1.10 12.88 -24.29
CA ARG A 388 -0.99 11.53 -24.83
C ARG A 388 -0.01 11.54 -26.00
N ALA A 389 0.58 10.39 -26.25
CA ALA A 389 1.47 10.20 -27.38
C ALA A 389 1.39 8.76 -27.88
N GLU A 390 1.62 8.57 -29.16
CA GLU A 390 1.96 7.26 -29.70
C GLU A 390 3.49 7.13 -29.74
N ILE A 391 4.01 6.03 -29.20
CA ILE A 391 5.43 5.71 -29.27
C ILE A 391 5.65 4.40 -30.01
N THR A 392 6.82 4.26 -30.63
CA THR A 392 7.30 2.99 -31.19
C THR A 392 8.52 2.52 -30.41
N LEU A 393 8.47 1.27 -29.94
CA LEU A 393 9.54 0.56 -29.25
C LEU A 393 10.06 -0.60 -30.09
N GLY A 394 11.19 -1.20 -29.71
CA GLY A 394 11.68 -2.43 -30.34
C GLY A 394 10.87 -3.68 -29.94
N SER A 395 10.17 -3.62 -28.81
CA SER A 395 9.34 -4.68 -28.25
C SER A 395 7.90 -4.23 -28.01
N ASP A 396 6.97 -5.18 -28.02
CA ASP A 396 5.58 -4.91 -27.64
C ASP A 396 5.44 -4.69 -26.13
N ALA A 397 4.39 -3.95 -25.76
CA ALA A 397 3.95 -3.75 -24.39
C ALA A 397 2.45 -4.06 -24.28
N SER A 398 1.96 -4.23 -23.06
CA SER A 398 0.52 -4.44 -22.78
C SER A 398 -0.11 -3.18 -22.20
N PRO A 399 -1.44 -2.99 -22.36
CA PRO A 399 -2.16 -1.97 -21.60
C PRO A 399 -1.88 -2.11 -20.10
N ASN A 400 -1.71 -0.97 -19.42
CA ASN A 400 -1.30 -0.83 -18.02
C ASN A 400 0.18 -1.12 -17.71
N ASP A 401 1.01 -1.47 -18.69
CA ASP A 401 2.46 -1.52 -18.50
C ASP A 401 3.00 -0.14 -18.11
N ILE A 402 4.04 -0.13 -17.29
CA ILE A 402 4.67 1.06 -16.73
C ILE A 402 6.02 1.29 -17.39
N ILE A 403 6.23 2.49 -17.93
CA ILE A 403 7.48 2.90 -18.58
C ILE A 403 8.27 3.81 -17.64
N ARG A 404 9.54 3.47 -17.41
CA ARG A 404 10.47 4.24 -16.57
C ARG A 404 11.75 4.58 -17.32
N LYS A 405 12.40 5.67 -16.94
CA LYS A 405 13.68 6.07 -17.51
C LYS A 405 14.81 5.26 -16.89
N VAL A 406 15.68 4.71 -17.74
CA VAL A 406 16.96 4.14 -17.29
C VAL A 406 17.97 5.28 -17.17
N PRO A 407 18.63 5.47 -16.02
CA PRO A 407 19.72 6.44 -15.89
C PRO A 407 20.84 6.10 -16.88
N LEU A 408 21.45 7.12 -17.48
CA LEU A 408 22.55 6.97 -18.42
C LEU A 408 23.80 6.39 -17.77
#